data_AF-A0A0N4YG44-F1
#
_entry.id   AF-A0A0N4YG44-F1
#
_cell.length_a   1.000
_cell.length_b   1.000
_cell.length_c   1.000
_cell.angle_alpha   90.00
_cell.angle_beta   90.00
_cell.angle_gamma   90.00
#
_symmetry.space_group_name_H-M   'P 1'
#
loop_
_entity.id
_entity.type
_entity.pdbx_description
1 polymer ?
#
loop_
_entity_poly.entity_id
_entity_poly.type
_entity_poly.pdbx_seq_one_letter_code
_entity_poly.pdbx_strand_id
1 'polypeptide(L)'
;MLQLVDKQLAEELAKRINPSVQSMNSNFQQRQTPTPELNTNAVINAHCFEDDTKNPTMRHTPEDTCGSCCTSCAEANSRKLDGILEKLKHVESSSSAKSAETGFCFEKIMSELEETNNVLRSVYSKIPKPSTEGPNFALMPKEKVATMRKLRGDNMNKFALDLERELYATGDRKDLTKPVEKRFASADKVAFIKECVFMFYDVHGEAKRTTWLAVRNALNSRVRRLRSSSKGMSVDCPLLESFNYDTDEQKWSDLTQ
;
A
#
# COMPACT_ATOMS: atom_id res chain seq x y z
N MET A 1 -49.61 -16.18 -3.26
CA MET A 1 -49.73 -14.70 -3.26
C MET A 1 -48.38 -14.02 -3.01
N LEU A 2 -47.60 -14.39 -1.99
CA LEU A 2 -46.26 -13.81 -1.73
C LEU A 2 -45.29 -13.88 -2.93
N GLN A 3 -45.22 -15.01 -3.64
CA GLN A 3 -44.33 -15.14 -4.82
C GLN A 3 -44.72 -14.26 -6.03
N LEU A 4 -45.96 -13.77 -6.09
CA LEU A 4 -46.41 -12.92 -7.20
C LEU A 4 -46.03 -11.45 -6.96
N VAL A 5 -46.03 -11.03 -5.69
CA VAL A 5 -45.67 -9.67 -5.29
C VAL A 5 -44.17 -9.42 -5.49
N ASP A 6 -43.32 -10.41 -5.18
CA ASP A 6 -41.87 -10.28 -5.37
C ASP A 6 -41.47 -10.17 -6.85
N LYS A 7 -42.18 -10.87 -7.75
CA LYS A 7 -41.95 -10.74 -9.20
C LYS A 7 -42.33 -9.36 -9.74
N GLN A 8 -43.49 -8.82 -9.32
CA GLN A 8 -43.90 -7.48 -9.74
C GLN A 8 -42.95 -6.40 -9.20
N LEU A 9 -42.47 -6.54 -7.97
CA LEU A 9 -41.52 -5.59 -7.39
C LEU A 9 -40.17 -5.62 -8.11
N ALA A 10 -39.68 -6.81 -8.47
CA ALA A 10 -38.43 -6.96 -9.22
C ALA A 10 -38.52 -6.37 -10.64
N GLU A 11 -39.65 -6.58 -11.33
CA GLU A 11 -39.86 -6.05 -12.68
C GLU A 11 -39.98 -4.51 -12.69
N GLU A 12 -40.63 -3.94 -11.67
CA GLU A 12 -40.79 -2.49 -11.57
C GLU A 12 -39.50 -1.78 -11.13
N LEU A 13 -38.64 -2.45 -10.35
CA LEU A 13 -37.28 -1.98 -10.06
C LEU A 13 -36.39 -2.01 -11.32
N ALA A 14 -36.51 -3.04 -12.16
CA ALA A 14 -35.74 -3.14 -13.41
C ALA A 14 -36.07 -2.00 -14.39
N LYS A 15 -37.35 -1.61 -14.50
CA LYS A 15 -37.77 -0.47 -15.36
C LYS A 15 -37.23 0.88 -14.89
N ARG A 16 -37.03 1.08 -13.58
CA ARG A 16 -36.52 2.35 -13.04
C ARG A 16 -35.01 2.54 -13.20
N ILE A 17 -34.24 1.46 -13.29
CA ILE A 17 -32.77 1.52 -13.42
C ILE A 17 -32.35 1.82 -14.86
N ASN A 18 -33.09 1.32 -15.85
CA ASN A 18 -32.70 1.38 -17.26
C ASN A 18 -32.59 2.79 -17.89
N PRO A 19 -33.46 3.79 -17.60
CA PRO A 19 -33.35 5.11 -18.24
C PRO A 19 -32.16 5.95 -17.73
N SER A 20 -31.62 5.64 -16.54
CA SER A 20 -30.46 6.36 -15.98
C SER A 20 -29.13 5.92 -16.65
N VAL A 21 -29.04 4.65 -17.04
CA VAL A 21 -27.83 4.10 -17.69
C VAL A 21 -27.67 4.60 -19.12
N GLN A 22 -28.78 4.83 -19.84
CA GLN A 22 -28.73 5.36 -21.21
C GLN A 22 -28.30 6.84 -21.26
N SER A 23 -28.66 7.65 -20.27
CA SER A 23 -28.23 9.05 -20.17
C SER A 23 -26.72 9.21 -19.90
N MET A 24 -26.14 8.33 -19.10
CA MET A 24 -24.69 8.37 -18.82
C MET A 24 -23.85 7.93 -20.03
N ASN A 25 -24.34 6.99 -20.85
CA ASN A 25 -23.59 6.50 -22.01
C ASN A 25 -23.53 7.53 -23.16
N SER A 26 -24.57 8.38 -23.28
CA SER A 26 -24.62 9.50 -24.25
C SER A 26 -23.54 10.56 -23.97
N ASN A 27 -23.20 10.82 -22.71
CA ASN A 27 -22.17 11.80 -22.35
C ASN A 27 -20.74 11.25 -22.50
N PHE A 28 -20.57 9.92 -22.52
CA PHE A 28 -19.26 9.30 -22.68
C PHE A 28 -18.79 9.32 -24.14
N GLN A 29 -19.70 9.26 -25.11
CA GLN A 29 -19.34 9.37 -26.53
C GLN A 29 -19.01 10.80 -26.99
N GLN A 30 -19.51 11.85 -26.32
CA GLN A 30 -19.20 13.24 -26.69
C GLN A 30 -17.84 13.77 -26.19
N ARG A 31 -17.12 13.01 -25.35
CA ARG A 31 -15.79 13.40 -24.84
C ARG A 31 -14.62 12.62 -25.45
N GLN A 32 -14.85 11.90 -26.55
CA GLN A 32 -13.76 11.37 -27.36
C GLN A 32 -13.32 12.44 -28.37
N THR A 33 -12.67 13.50 -27.88
CA THR A 33 -11.80 14.28 -28.77
C THR A 33 -10.61 13.40 -29.14
N PRO A 34 -10.25 13.29 -30.43
CA PRO A 34 -9.08 12.51 -30.84
C PRO A 34 -7.87 13.06 -30.09
N THR A 35 -7.29 12.25 -29.22
CA THR A 35 -5.98 12.50 -28.63
C THR A 35 -5.00 12.76 -29.77
N PRO A 36 -4.26 13.88 -29.78
CA PRO A 36 -3.18 14.03 -30.72
C PRO A 36 -2.20 12.89 -30.49
N GLU A 37 -2.01 12.06 -31.51
CA GLU A 37 -0.95 11.05 -31.53
C GLU A 37 0.37 11.74 -31.22
N LEU A 38 0.86 11.52 -30.01
CA LEU A 38 2.23 11.85 -29.65
C LEU A 38 3.11 10.95 -30.51
N ASN A 39 3.52 11.49 -31.64
CA ASN A 39 4.54 10.97 -32.53
C ASN A 39 5.83 10.81 -31.73
N THR A 40 6.05 9.61 -31.21
CA THR A 40 7.24 9.20 -30.45
C THR A 40 8.44 8.87 -31.34
N ASN A 41 8.49 9.40 -32.57
CA ASN A 41 9.72 9.40 -33.39
C ASN A 41 10.72 10.48 -32.94
N ALA A 42 10.91 10.62 -31.62
CA ALA A 42 12.16 11.16 -31.11
C ALA A 42 13.19 10.03 -31.21
N VAL A 43 13.75 9.91 -32.41
CA VAL A 43 14.98 9.19 -32.71
C VAL A 43 16.01 9.64 -31.68
N ILE A 44 16.21 8.80 -30.65
CA ILE A 44 17.41 8.86 -29.84
C ILE A 44 18.51 8.42 -30.79
N ASN A 45 19.14 9.40 -31.45
CA ASN A 45 20.46 9.24 -32.04
C ASN A 45 21.40 8.95 -30.86
N ALA A 46 21.47 7.68 -30.49
CA ALA A 46 22.59 7.11 -29.77
C ALA A 46 23.80 7.19 -30.70
N HIS A 47 24.35 8.40 -30.81
CA HIS A 47 25.64 8.61 -31.41
C HIS A 47 26.64 7.90 -30.50
N CYS A 48 27.34 6.95 -31.09
CA CYS A 48 28.35 6.08 -30.51
C CYS A 48 29.14 6.79 -29.41
N PHE A 49 28.94 6.36 -28.17
CA PHE A 49 29.94 6.53 -27.13
C PHE A 49 31.02 5.52 -27.49
N GLU A 50 32.03 5.96 -28.24
CA GLU A 50 33.20 5.13 -28.48
C GLU A 50 33.87 4.85 -27.13
N ASP A 51 34.01 3.55 -26.89
CA ASP A 51 34.63 2.94 -25.73
C ASP A 51 36.14 3.24 -25.75
N ASP A 52 36.52 4.44 -25.31
CA ASP A 52 37.90 4.77 -24.96
C ASP A 52 38.22 4.25 -23.55
N THR A 53 38.01 2.95 -23.32
CA THR A 53 38.68 2.21 -22.25
C THR A 53 40.14 1.94 -22.63
N LYS A 54 40.88 3.00 -22.97
CA LYS A 54 42.33 3.03 -22.81
C LYS A 54 42.57 3.83 -21.55
N ASN A 55 42.53 3.13 -20.42
CA ASN A 55 43.02 3.64 -19.14
C ASN A 55 44.51 4.02 -19.32
N PRO A 56 44.87 5.31 -19.46
CA PRO A 56 46.25 5.69 -19.38
C PRO A 56 46.56 5.65 -17.90
N THR A 57 47.32 4.63 -17.48
CA THR A 57 48.01 4.71 -16.20
C THR A 57 48.95 5.91 -16.27
N MET A 58 48.43 7.09 -15.95
CA MET A 58 49.19 8.33 -15.79
C MET A 58 50.03 8.16 -14.54
N ARG A 59 51.22 7.59 -14.73
CA ARG A 59 52.34 7.81 -13.81
C ARG A 59 52.69 9.29 -13.93
N HIS A 60 52.10 10.10 -13.08
CA HIS A 60 52.56 11.47 -12.86
C HIS A 60 53.92 11.40 -12.19
N THR A 61 54.98 11.64 -12.96
CA THR A 61 56.26 12.09 -12.42
C THR A 61 56.09 13.54 -11.94
N PRO A 62 56.52 13.88 -10.71
CA PRO A 62 56.25 15.19 -10.10
C PRO A 62 57.04 16.37 -10.69
N GLU A 63 57.73 16.20 -11.83
CA GLU A 63 58.65 17.21 -12.37
C GLU A 63 58.15 17.96 -13.61
N ASP A 64 57.02 17.56 -14.20
CA ASP A 64 56.40 18.33 -15.29
C ASP A 64 55.40 19.36 -14.74
N THR A 65 55.87 20.21 -13.82
CA THR A 65 55.18 21.48 -13.59
C THR A 65 55.53 22.39 -14.76
N CYS A 66 54.52 22.69 -15.60
CA CYS A 66 54.61 23.71 -16.62
C CYS A 66 54.74 25.09 -15.93
N GLY A 67 55.95 25.39 -15.42
CA GLY A 67 56.29 26.64 -14.72
C GLY A 67 56.27 27.88 -15.61
N SER A 68 55.93 27.71 -16.89
CA SER A 68 55.76 28.78 -17.87
C SER A 68 54.54 28.56 -18.76
N CYS A 69 53.54 27.78 -18.33
CA CYS A 69 52.27 27.61 -19.06
C CYS A 69 51.48 28.93 -19.11
N CYS A 70 51.89 29.73 -20.09
CA CYS A 70 51.17 30.65 -20.94
C CYS A 70 49.88 31.20 -20.37
N THR A 71 49.79 32.52 -20.24
CA THR A 71 48.54 33.28 -20.05
C THR A 71 47.41 32.76 -20.96
N SER A 72 47.73 32.29 -22.16
CA SER A 72 46.79 31.65 -23.08
C SER A 72 46.12 30.38 -22.54
N CYS A 73 46.79 29.55 -21.74
CA CYS A 73 46.20 28.36 -21.11
C CYS A 73 45.26 28.75 -19.96
N ALA A 74 45.63 29.76 -19.17
CA ALA A 74 44.76 30.31 -18.13
C ALA A 74 43.51 30.95 -18.74
N GLU A 75 43.66 31.72 -19.82
CA GLU A 75 42.56 32.32 -20.57
C GLU A 75 41.64 31.27 -21.21
N ALA A 76 42.20 30.21 -21.80
CA ALA A 76 41.41 29.13 -22.37
C ALA A 76 40.59 28.39 -21.30
N ASN A 77 41.15 28.17 -20.11
CA ASN A 77 40.44 27.56 -19.00
C ASN A 77 39.37 28.51 -18.41
N SER A 78 39.66 29.82 -18.32
CA SER A 78 38.66 30.81 -17.91
C SER A 78 37.45 30.80 -18.83
N ARG A 79 37.66 30.81 -20.16
CA ARG A 79 36.56 30.75 -21.15
C ARG A 79 35.74 29.46 -21.03
N LYS A 80 36.38 28.33 -20.72
CA LYS A 80 35.67 27.06 -20.48
C LYS A 80 34.83 27.11 -19.21
N LEU A 81 35.35 27.70 -18.13
CA LEU A 81 34.61 27.88 -16.88
C LEU A 81 33.42 28.82 -17.06
N ASP A 82 33.59 29.94 -17.76
CA ASP A 82 32.50 30.87 -18.08
C ASP A 82 31.40 30.17 -18.88
N GLY A 83 31.78 29.36 -19.89
CA GLY A 83 30.82 28.57 -20.67
C GLY A 83 30.08 27.50 -19.86
N ILE A 84 30.71 26.93 -18.82
CA ILE A 84 30.05 25.98 -17.90
C ILE A 84 29.07 26.72 -16.98
N LEU A 85 29.50 27.86 -16.42
CA LEU A 85 28.66 28.72 -15.57
C LEU A 85 27.41 29.19 -16.30
N GLU A 86 27.54 29.59 -17.56
CA GLU A 86 26.40 30.03 -18.37
C GLU A 86 25.44 28.87 -18.70
N LYS A 87 25.97 27.67 -18.97
CA LYS A 87 25.14 26.46 -19.12
C LYS A 87 24.41 26.09 -17.83
N LEU A 88 25.05 26.19 -16.66
CA LEU A 88 24.40 25.93 -15.37
C LEU A 88 23.27 26.94 -15.10
N LYS A 89 23.50 28.23 -15.38
CA LYS A 89 22.48 29.27 -15.25
C LYS A 89 21.29 29.04 -16.18
N HIS A 90 21.52 28.56 -17.40
CA HIS A 90 20.46 28.17 -18.33
C HIS A 90 19.66 26.97 -17.82
N VAL A 91 20.34 25.95 -17.29
CA VAL A 91 19.68 24.78 -16.68
C VAL A 91 18.81 25.19 -15.49
N GLU A 92 19.31 26.04 -14.59
CA GLU A 92 18.56 26.54 -13.43
C GLU A 92 17.33 27.37 -13.84
N SER A 93 17.48 28.24 -14.84
CA SER A 93 16.35 29.02 -15.39
C SER A 93 15.30 28.11 -16.05
N SER A 94 15.75 27.05 -16.73
CA SER A 94 14.87 26.07 -17.39
C SER A 94 14.22 25.08 -16.42
N SER A 95 14.86 24.77 -15.28
CA SER A 95 14.32 23.86 -14.26
C SER A 95 13.31 24.54 -13.35
N SER A 96 13.51 25.83 -13.04
CA SER A 96 12.56 26.64 -12.27
C SER A 96 11.22 26.80 -13.01
N ALA A 97 11.24 27.01 -14.33
CA ALA A 97 10.04 27.10 -15.14
C ALA A 97 9.24 25.77 -15.21
N LYS A 98 9.94 24.63 -15.23
CA LYS A 98 9.30 23.29 -15.27
C LYS A 98 8.74 22.85 -13.92
N SER A 99 9.31 23.32 -12.82
CA SER A 99 8.89 22.99 -11.45
C SER A 99 7.45 23.45 -11.15
N ALA A 100 7.08 24.64 -11.64
CA ALA A 100 5.74 25.22 -11.43
C ALA A 100 4.63 24.42 -12.16
N GLU A 101 4.91 23.90 -13.36
CA GLU A 101 3.94 23.09 -14.12
C GLU A 101 3.73 21.69 -13.50
N THR A 102 4.79 21.08 -12.95
CA THR A 102 4.68 19.78 -12.27
C THR A 102 3.90 19.85 -10.96
N GLY A 103 3.99 20.96 -10.21
CA GLY A 103 3.23 21.14 -8.97
C GLY A 103 1.72 21.18 -9.22
N PHE A 104 1.29 21.92 -10.24
CA PHE A 104 -0.13 22.04 -10.61
C PHE A 104 -0.75 20.71 -11.07
N CYS A 105 0.03 19.89 -11.79
CA CYS A 105 -0.40 18.57 -12.22
C CYS A 105 -0.66 17.64 -11.02
N PHE A 106 0.19 17.68 -9.99
CA PHE A 106 0.04 16.82 -8.82
C PHE A 106 -1.18 17.19 -7.97
N GLU A 107 -1.43 18.48 -7.78
CA GLU A 107 -2.57 18.96 -7.00
C GLU A 107 -3.91 18.56 -7.66
N LYS A 108 -3.97 18.65 -8.99
CA LYS A 108 -5.12 18.17 -9.77
C LYS A 108 -5.35 16.66 -9.60
N ILE A 109 -4.29 15.85 -9.70
CA ILE A 109 -4.39 14.39 -9.51
C ILE A 109 -4.87 14.05 -8.09
N MET A 110 -4.38 14.75 -7.09
CA MET A 110 -4.79 14.54 -5.70
C MET A 110 -6.26 14.89 -5.49
N SER A 111 -6.74 15.98 -6.09
CA SER A 111 -8.17 16.36 -6.04
C SER A 111 -9.05 15.31 -6.72
N GLU A 112 -8.68 14.83 -7.91
CA GLU A 112 -9.43 13.79 -8.63
C GLU A 112 -9.45 12.46 -7.85
N LEU A 113 -8.37 12.13 -7.16
CA LEU A 113 -8.29 10.95 -6.29
C LEU A 113 -9.21 11.07 -5.07
N GLU A 114 -9.34 12.26 -4.49
CA GLU A 114 -10.25 12.52 -3.38
C GLU A 114 -11.72 12.41 -3.82
N GLU A 115 -12.07 13.00 -4.97
CA GLU A 115 -13.41 12.86 -5.55
C GLU A 115 -13.76 11.40 -5.84
N THR A 116 -12.83 10.66 -6.45
CA THR A 116 -13.01 9.24 -6.73
C THR A 116 -13.23 8.43 -5.45
N ASN A 117 -12.47 8.71 -4.39
CA ASN A 117 -12.66 8.06 -3.09
C ASN A 117 -14.01 8.40 -2.44
N ASN A 118 -14.50 9.63 -2.61
CA ASN A 118 -15.80 10.06 -2.11
C ASN A 118 -16.95 9.35 -2.84
N VAL A 119 -16.86 9.24 -4.18
CA VAL A 119 -17.82 8.47 -4.99
C VAL A 119 -17.79 7.00 -4.58
N LEU A 120 -16.60 6.42 -4.43
CA LEU A 120 -16.44 5.03 -4.04
C LEU A 120 -17.10 4.74 -2.69
N ARG A 121 -16.88 5.59 -1.68
CA ARG A 121 -17.58 5.47 -0.37
C ARG A 121 -19.10 5.59 -0.51
N SER A 122 -19.59 6.51 -1.35
CA SER A 122 -21.02 6.70 -1.61
C SER A 122 -21.66 5.49 -2.29
N VAL A 123 -20.93 4.84 -3.20
CA VAL A 123 -21.40 3.61 -3.86
C VAL A 123 -21.42 2.45 -2.85
N TYR A 124 -20.35 2.26 -2.08
CA TYR A 124 -20.29 1.19 -1.09
C TYR A 124 -21.29 1.34 0.07
N SER A 125 -21.73 2.55 0.40
CA SER A 125 -22.79 2.75 1.39
C SER A 125 -24.19 2.44 0.86
N LYS A 126 -24.38 2.49 -0.47
CA LYS A 126 -25.67 2.24 -1.15
C LYS A 126 -25.86 0.81 -1.60
N ILE A 127 -24.79 0.06 -1.84
CA ILE A 127 -24.89 -1.38 -2.10
C ILE A 127 -25.48 -2.00 -0.83
N PRO A 128 -26.69 -2.60 -0.91
CA PRO A 128 -27.26 -3.31 0.22
C PRO A 128 -26.23 -4.36 0.62
N LYS A 129 -25.61 -4.18 1.80
CA LYS A 129 -24.74 -5.22 2.33
C LYS A 129 -25.62 -6.48 2.35
N PRO A 130 -25.24 -7.56 1.64
CA PRO A 130 -25.96 -8.80 1.81
C PRO A 130 -25.97 -9.05 3.31
N SER A 131 -27.16 -9.21 3.86
CA SER A 131 -27.39 -9.34 5.30
C SER A 131 -26.90 -10.70 5.77
N THR A 132 -25.67 -11.07 5.45
CA THR A 132 -24.88 -12.04 6.22
C THR A 132 -24.39 -11.27 7.43
N GLU A 133 -25.27 -11.13 8.42
CA GLU A 133 -24.97 -10.57 9.72
C GLU A 133 -23.98 -11.52 10.42
N GLY A 134 -22.68 -11.34 10.17
CA GLY A 134 -21.65 -12.16 10.78
C GLY A 134 -20.33 -12.26 9.98
N PRO A 135 -19.33 -12.95 10.55
CA PRO A 135 -18.01 -13.10 9.94
C PRO A 135 -18.06 -13.87 8.62
N ASN A 136 -17.28 -13.43 7.63
CA ASN A 136 -17.06 -14.19 6.39
C ASN A 136 -16.20 -15.45 6.62
N PHE A 137 -16.81 -16.57 6.99
CA PHE A 137 -16.12 -17.85 7.23
C PHE A 137 -15.50 -18.51 5.98
N ALA A 138 -15.62 -17.91 4.79
CA ALA A 138 -14.82 -18.34 3.64
C ALA A 138 -13.31 -18.07 3.84
N LEU A 139 -12.96 -17.07 4.66
CA LEU A 139 -11.55 -16.78 5.00
C LEU A 139 -10.98 -17.78 6.00
N MET A 140 -11.81 -18.26 6.93
CA MET A 140 -11.42 -19.25 7.94
C MET A 140 -12.65 -20.00 8.46
N PRO A 141 -12.63 -21.35 8.53
CA PRO A 141 -13.74 -22.13 9.05
C PRO A 141 -14.11 -21.77 10.48
N LYS A 142 -15.41 -21.79 10.80
CA LYS A 142 -15.94 -21.40 12.10
C LYS A 142 -15.40 -22.27 13.24
N GLU A 143 -15.18 -23.55 12.98
CA GLU A 143 -14.67 -24.55 13.93
C GLU A 143 -13.26 -24.16 14.39
N LYS A 144 -12.40 -23.72 13.46
CA LYS A 144 -11.04 -23.29 13.77
C LYS A 144 -11.04 -22.03 14.64
N VAL A 145 -11.89 -21.06 14.30
CA VAL A 145 -12.06 -19.84 15.10
C VAL A 145 -12.58 -20.17 16.51
N ALA A 146 -13.54 -21.10 16.62
CA ALA A 146 -14.07 -21.55 17.91
C ALA A 146 -13.01 -22.24 18.78
N THR A 147 -12.14 -23.09 18.19
CA THR A 147 -11.02 -23.73 18.90
C THR A 147 -10.06 -22.67 19.45
N MET A 148 -9.70 -21.67 18.65
CA MET A 148 -8.87 -20.56 19.13
C MET A 148 -9.55 -19.76 20.25
N ARG A 149 -10.87 -19.58 20.18
CA ARG A 149 -11.65 -18.91 21.24
C ARG A 149 -11.57 -19.66 22.56
N LYS A 150 -11.68 -20.99 22.51
CA LYS A 150 -11.58 -21.88 23.67
C LYS A 150 -10.19 -21.81 24.30
N LEU A 151 -9.13 -21.87 23.48
CA LEU A 151 -7.74 -21.79 23.95
C LEU A 151 -7.38 -20.47 24.62
N ARG A 152 -7.99 -19.36 24.19
CA ARG A 152 -7.67 -18.03 24.71
C ARG A 152 -8.54 -17.51 25.83
N GLY A 153 -9.76 -18.06 26.00
CA GLY A 153 -10.69 -17.80 27.11
C GLY A 153 -10.80 -16.33 27.50
N ASP A 154 -11.82 -15.55 27.20
CA ASP A 154 -12.05 -14.17 27.73
C ASP A 154 -11.02 -13.09 27.34
N ASN A 155 -9.79 -13.44 26.97
CA ASN A 155 -8.80 -12.49 26.48
C ASN A 155 -8.97 -12.20 24.98
N MET A 156 -9.88 -11.26 24.67
CA MET A 156 -10.17 -10.80 23.30
C MET A 156 -8.93 -10.35 22.52
N ASN A 157 -7.99 -9.68 23.19
CA ASN A 157 -6.79 -9.14 22.55
C ASN A 157 -5.85 -10.26 22.08
N LYS A 158 -5.65 -11.29 22.91
CA LYS A 158 -4.85 -12.46 22.52
C LYS A 158 -5.53 -13.24 21.39
N PHE A 159 -6.85 -13.45 21.49
CA PHE A 159 -7.63 -14.11 20.44
C PHE A 159 -7.50 -13.40 19.08
N ALA A 160 -7.64 -12.07 19.05
CA ALA A 160 -7.49 -11.29 17.84
C ALA A 160 -6.07 -11.36 17.25
N LEU A 161 -5.03 -11.39 18.10
CA LEU A 161 -3.63 -11.52 17.65
C LEU A 161 -3.35 -12.91 17.05
N ASP A 162 -3.97 -13.97 17.55
CA ASP A 162 -3.84 -15.30 16.95
C ASP A 162 -4.59 -15.41 15.63
N LEU A 163 -5.80 -14.84 15.53
CA LEU A 163 -6.53 -14.76 14.25
C LEU A 163 -5.72 -14.03 13.20
N GLU A 164 -5.13 -12.89 13.57
CA GLU A 164 -4.25 -12.13 12.68
C GLU A 164 -3.03 -12.96 12.26
N ARG A 165 -2.43 -13.74 13.16
CA ARG A 165 -1.29 -14.60 12.81
C ARG A 165 -1.68 -15.64 11.76
N GLU A 166 -2.81 -16.30 11.98
CA GLU A 166 -3.28 -17.39 11.13
C GLU A 166 -3.76 -16.90 9.75
N LEU A 167 -4.53 -15.81 9.69
CA LEU A 167 -5.03 -15.23 8.43
C LEU A 167 -3.93 -14.69 7.51
N TYR A 168 -2.78 -14.32 8.07
CA TYR A 168 -1.65 -13.78 7.33
C TYR A 168 -0.52 -14.80 7.14
N ALA A 169 -0.72 -16.05 7.56
CA ALA A 169 0.24 -17.13 7.31
C ALA A 169 0.41 -17.41 5.81
N THR A 170 -0.67 -17.29 5.02
CA THR A 170 -0.73 -17.78 3.63
C THR A 170 -0.40 -16.75 2.54
N GLY A 171 -0.10 -15.47 2.82
CA GLY A 171 0.20 -14.57 1.69
C GLY A 171 0.61 -13.11 1.91
N ASP A 172 0.26 -12.43 3.00
CA ASP A 172 0.39 -10.95 3.06
C ASP A 172 1.22 -10.45 4.25
N ARG A 173 2.36 -11.08 4.52
CA ARG A 173 3.21 -10.69 5.65
C ARG A 173 3.64 -9.22 5.64
N LYS A 174 3.71 -8.60 4.45
CA LYS A 174 4.04 -7.17 4.31
C LYS A 174 3.01 -6.28 5.01
N ASP A 175 1.73 -6.65 5.01
CA ASP A 175 0.68 -5.84 5.65
C ASP A 175 0.71 -5.93 7.18
N LEU A 176 1.30 -6.98 7.75
CA LEU A 176 1.54 -7.08 9.20
C LEU A 176 2.51 -6.01 9.73
N THR A 177 3.27 -5.33 8.87
CA THR A 177 4.17 -4.22 9.23
C THR A 177 3.46 -2.86 9.27
N LYS A 178 2.25 -2.78 8.72
CA LYS A 178 1.44 -1.57 8.64
C LYS A 178 0.46 -1.50 9.80
N PRO A 179 0.13 -0.30 10.30
CA PRO A 179 -0.98 -0.13 11.24
C PRO A 179 -2.30 -0.55 10.57
N VAL A 180 -3.24 -1.05 11.36
CA VAL A 180 -4.51 -1.66 10.89
C VAL A 180 -5.26 -0.75 9.91
N GLU A 181 -5.27 0.56 10.15
CA GLU A 181 -5.97 1.56 9.33
C GLU A 181 -5.37 1.72 7.92
N LYS A 182 -4.11 1.32 7.73
CA LYS A 182 -3.39 1.45 6.45
C LYS A 182 -3.36 0.14 5.65
N ARG A 183 -4.07 -0.90 6.10
CA ARG A 183 -4.08 -2.23 5.49
C ARG A 183 -5.22 -2.37 4.47
N PHE A 184 -5.16 -1.56 3.42
CA PHE A 184 -6.22 -1.54 2.40
C PHE A 184 -6.30 -2.85 1.61
N ALA A 185 -5.16 -3.48 1.30
CA ALA A 185 -5.11 -4.74 0.55
C ALA A 185 -5.68 -5.94 1.34
N SER A 186 -5.68 -5.88 2.66
CA SER A 186 -6.18 -6.93 3.55
C SER A 186 -7.33 -6.48 4.44
N ALA A 187 -8.13 -5.51 3.95
CA ALA A 187 -9.27 -4.94 4.67
C ALA A 187 -10.29 -6.01 5.06
N ASP A 188 -10.52 -7.01 4.20
CA ASP A 188 -11.45 -8.11 4.47
C ASP A 188 -11.00 -8.96 5.66
N LYS A 189 -9.69 -9.23 5.79
CA LYS A 189 -9.12 -9.95 6.94
C LYS A 189 -9.31 -9.16 8.24
N VAL A 190 -9.16 -7.84 8.18
CA VAL A 190 -9.38 -6.96 9.35
C VAL A 190 -10.87 -6.93 9.74
N ALA A 191 -11.78 -6.83 8.76
CA ALA A 191 -13.22 -6.89 8.98
C ALA A 191 -13.63 -8.24 9.60
N PHE A 192 -13.10 -9.34 9.08
CA PHE A 192 -13.32 -10.68 9.62
C PHE A 192 -12.89 -10.80 11.08
N ILE A 193 -11.69 -10.32 11.44
CA ILE A 193 -11.23 -10.32 12.85
C ILE A 193 -12.21 -9.52 13.73
N LYS A 194 -12.63 -8.34 13.27
CA LYS A 194 -13.58 -7.48 14.01
C LYS A 194 -14.92 -8.18 14.25
N GLU A 195 -15.47 -8.81 13.21
CA GLU A 195 -16.75 -9.53 13.28
C GLU A 195 -16.63 -10.77 14.17
N CYS A 196 -15.53 -11.52 14.09
CA CYS A 196 -15.29 -12.66 14.98
C CYS A 196 -15.24 -12.23 16.45
N VAL A 197 -14.55 -11.12 16.77
CA VAL A 197 -14.52 -10.60 18.14
C VAL A 197 -15.93 -10.26 18.61
N PHE A 198 -16.74 -9.57 17.81
CA PHE A 198 -18.09 -9.20 18.22
C PHE A 198 -18.99 -10.42 18.41
N MET A 199 -18.90 -11.41 17.52
CA MET A 199 -19.73 -12.60 17.59
C MET A 199 -19.35 -13.54 18.74
N PHE A 200 -18.06 -13.81 18.97
CA PHE A 200 -17.60 -14.79 19.98
C PHE A 200 -17.50 -14.25 21.41
N TYR A 201 -17.62 -12.92 21.58
CA TYR A 201 -17.63 -12.26 22.89
C TYR A 201 -18.93 -11.48 23.14
N ASP A 202 -19.95 -11.73 22.31
CA ASP A 202 -21.29 -11.16 22.45
C ASP A 202 -21.31 -9.63 22.60
N VAL A 203 -20.48 -8.95 21.81
CA VAL A 203 -20.33 -7.48 21.89
C VAL A 203 -21.36 -6.80 21.00
N HIS A 204 -22.33 -6.14 21.63
CA HIS A 204 -23.45 -5.48 20.95
C HIS A 204 -23.44 -3.96 21.10
N GLY A 205 -24.25 -3.29 20.26
CA GLY A 205 -24.54 -1.85 20.37
C GLY A 205 -23.31 -0.94 20.42
N GLU A 206 -23.31 -0.02 21.37
CA GLU A 206 -22.28 1.01 21.53
C GLU A 206 -20.93 0.45 21.99
N ALA A 207 -20.94 -0.69 22.70
CA ALA A 207 -19.73 -1.37 23.16
C ALA A 207 -18.86 -1.87 21.99
N LYS A 208 -19.45 -2.08 20.81
CA LYS A 208 -18.68 -2.45 19.59
C LYS A 208 -17.56 -1.46 19.30
N ARG A 209 -17.79 -0.16 19.49
CA ARG A 209 -16.78 0.87 19.18
C ARG A 209 -15.60 0.81 20.14
N THR A 210 -15.87 0.75 21.45
CA THR A 210 -14.84 0.74 22.49
C THR A 210 -14.05 -0.56 22.49
N THR A 211 -14.73 -1.70 22.35
CA THR A 211 -14.08 -3.03 22.23
C THR A 211 -13.20 -3.09 20.99
N TRP A 212 -13.67 -2.62 19.83
CA TRP A 212 -12.86 -2.60 18.62
C TRP A 212 -11.63 -1.70 18.77
N LEU A 213 -11.76 -0.54 19.42
CA LEU A 213 -10.63 0.35 19.69
C LEU A 213 -9.55 -0.36 20.51
N ALA A 214 -9.93 -1.10 21.56
CA ALA A 214 -8.99 -1.86 22.39
C ALA A 214 -8.26 -2.96 21.60
N VAL A 215 -9.01 -3.76 20.82
CA VAL A 215 -8.44 -4.81 19.95
C VAL A 215 -7.48 -4.21 18.93
N ARG A 216 -7.90 -3.14 18.25
CA ARG A 216 -7.08 -2.42 17.26
C ARG A 216 -5.78 -1.91 17.87
N ASN A 217 -5.82 -1.37 19.09
CA ASN A 217 -4.62 -0.94 19.81
C ASN A 217 -3.69 -2.11 20.13
N ALA A 218 -4.22 -3.29 20.46
CA ALA A 218 -3.42 -4.50 20.65
C ALA A 218 -2.72 -4.96 19.35
N LEU A 219 -3.47 -4.99 18.23
CA LEU A 219 -2.93 -5.31 16.91
C LEU A 219 -1.82 -4.31 16.51
N ASN A 220 -2.05 -3.01 16.67
CA ASN A 220 -1.07 -1.96 16.38
C ASN A 220 0.15 -2.01 17.32
N SER A 221 -0.02 -2.47 18.57
CA SER A 221 1.10 -2.65 19.51
C SER A 221 2.03 -3.77 19.08
N ARG A 222 1.52 -4.85 18.47
CA ARG A 222 2.36 -5.88 17.83
C ARG A 222 3.21 -5.29 16.71
N VAL A 223 2.62 -4.47 15.85
CA VAL A 223 3.34 -3.81 14.74
C VAL A 223 4.51 -2.98 15.26
N ARG A 224 4.30 -2.22 16.34
CA ARG A 224 5.38 -1.44 16.98
C ARG A 224 6.53 -2.31 17.46
N ARG A 225 6.23 -3.44 18.13
CA ARG A 225 7.24 -4.39 18.61
C ARG A 225 8.04 -5.02 17.47
N LEU A 226 7.41 -5.34 16.35
CA LEU A 226 8.12 -5.86 15.18
C LEU A 226 9.11 -4.83 14.63
N ARG A 227 8.68 -3.56 14.52
CA ARG A 227 9.55 -2.49 14.01
C ARG A 227 10.72 -2.18 14.95
N SER A 228 10.52 -2.24 16.26
CA SER A 228 11.60 -2.04 17.23
C SER A 228 12.59 -3.20 17.21
N SER A 229 12.10 -4.44 17.06
CA SER A 229 12.95 -5.62 16.98
C SER A 229 13.85 -5.61 15.74
N SER A 230 13.32 -5.21 14.57
CA SER A 230 14.12 -5.11 13.34
C SER A 230 15.17 -4.00 13.37
N LYS A 231 15.03 -2.99 14.25
CA LYS A 231 15.98 -1.87 14.34
C LYS A 231 17.08 -2.10 15.38
N GLY A 232 16.95 -3.11 16.24
CA GLY A 232 17.88 -3.41 17.33
C GLY A 232 18.88 -4.54 17.07
N MET A 233 18.86 -5.18 15.90
CA MET A 233 19.73 -6.34 15.57
C MET A 233 20.92 -5.99 14.66
N SER A 234 21.50 -4.78 14.77
CA SER A 234 22.77 -4.45 14.11
C SER A 234 23.96 -4.38 15.07
N VAL A 235 23.91 -5.11 16.18
CA VAL A 235 25.09 -5.31 17.03
C VAL A 235 25.31 -6.80 17.13
N ASP A 236 26.45 -7.24 16.61
CA ASP A 236 26.94 -8.62 16.58
C ASP A 236 26.70 -9.32 17.93
N CYS A 237 25.71 -10.19 17.97
CA CYS A 237 25.51 -11.11 19.09
C CYS A 237 25.44 -12.52 18.50
N PRO A 238 26.57 -13.26 18.48
CA PRO A 238 26.57 -14.65 18.06
C PRO A 238 25.90 -15.50 19.15
N LEU A 239 25.04 -16.42 18.70
CA LEU A 239 24.35 -17.46 19.47
C LEU A 239 23.30 -17.02 20.50
N LEU A 240 22.05 -17.32 20.17
CA LEU A 240 21.06 -17.91 21.08
C LEU A 240 20.15 -18.78 20.19
N GLU A 241 20.52 -20.05 20.04
CA GLU A 241 19.85 -21.18 20.69
C GLU A 241 18.35 -21.23 20.44
N SER A 242 17.99 -22.08 19.47
CA SER A 242 16.85 -22.99 19.47
C SER A 242 15.89 -22.88 20.66
N PHE A 243 14.81 -22.12 20.47
CA PHE A 243 13.57 -22.34 21.22
C PHE A 243 12.94 -23.65 20.73
N ASN A 244 13.25 -24.75 21.41
CA ASN A 244 12.42 -25.96 21.39
C ASN A 244 11.05 -25.58 21.98
N TYR A 245 10.01 -25.68 21.18
CA TYR A 245 8.65 -25.77 21.70
C TYR A 245 8.47 -27.18 22.23
N ASP A 246 8.58 -27.33 23.55
CA ASP A 246 8.15 -28.53 24.25
C ASP A 246 6.62 -28.63 24.12
N THR A 247 6.18 -29.64 23.38
CA THR A 247 4.79 -30.06 23.22
C THR A 247 4.30 -30.68 24.54
N ASP A 248 3.72 -29.88 25.41
CA ASP A 248 2.86 -30.37 26.49
C ASP A 248 1.52 -30.84 25.90
N GLU A 249 1.55 -32.02 25.28
CA GLU A 249 0.40 -32.71 24.69
C GLU A 249 0.01 -33.96 25.51
N GLN A 250 -0.06 -33.84 26.85
CA GLN A 250 -0.31 -35.03 27.67
C GLN A 250 -1.01 -34.80 29.01
N LYS A 251 -2.22 -34.20 29.00
CA LYS A 251 -3.13 -34.32 30.17
C LYS A 251 -4.60 -33.95 29.93
N TRP A 252 -5.32 -34.64 29.03
CA TRP A 252 -6.78 -34.46 28.90
C TRP A 252 -7.60 -35.75 28.75
N SER A 253 -7.07 -36.93 29.12
CA SER A 253 -7.81 -38.19 29.00
C SER A 253 -8.70 -38.58 30.20
N ASP A 254 -8.71 -37.83 31.32
CA ASP A 254 -9.29 -38.36 32.58
C ASP A 254 -10.55 -37.63 33.10
N LEU A 255 -11.35 -36.98 32.24
CA LEU A 255 -12.54 -36.24 32.69
C LEU A 255 -13.86 -36.61 32.00
N THR A 256 -13.98 -37.87 31.58
CA THR A 256 -15.27 -38.50 31.26
C THR A 256 -15.31 -39.92 31.79
N GLN A 257 -15.64 -40.07 33.07
CA GLN A 257 -16.33 -41.24 33.63
C GLN A 257 -17.30 -40.75 34.72
#